data_AF-A0A7W1KQJ8-F1
#
_entry.id   AF-A0A7W1KQJ8-F1
#
_cell.length_a   1.000
_cell.length_b   1.000
_cell.length_c   1.000
_cell.angle_alpha   90.00
_cell.angle_beta   90.00
_cell.angle_gamma   90.00
#
_symmetry.space_group_name_H-M   'P 1'
#
loop_
_entity.id
_entity.type
_entity.pdbx_description
1 polymer ?
#
loop_
_entity_poly.entity_id
_entity_poly.type
_entity_poly.pdbx_seq_one_letter_code
_entity_poly.pdbx_strand_id
1 'polypeptide(L)'
;MNSLLPWYALLLPLISAAVIVLTTQRWKTISASVSVGAAIIGFICSCLIFRSPEASVPQFTWIDLRPLFYVPLGLTLDRLSKTMLVLVTGVGALIHIYSLGYMRHDPGKSRYFASLSLFMFSMLG
;
A
#
# COMPACT_ATOMS: atom_id res chain seq x y z
N MET A 1 16.46 6.10 11.50
CA MET A 1 15.38 5.39 10.79
C MET A 1 15.38 5.85 9.35
N ASN A 2 15.21 4.96 8.38
CA ASN A 2 15.13 5.38 6.98
C ASN A 2 13.85 6.22 6.80
N SER A 3 14.01 7.50 6.49
CA SER A 3 12.91 8.43 6.15
C SER A 3 12.06 7.96 4.97
N LEU A 4 12.54 6.95 4.23
CA LEU A 4 11.89 6.32 3.08
C LEU A 4 10.91 5.20 3.44
N LEU A 5 10.91 4.70 4.67
CA LEU A 5 10.08 3.55 5.07
C LEU A 5 8.55 3.80 4.88
N PRO A 6 8.00 4.99 5.20
CA PRO A 6 6.59 5.30 4.94
C PRO A 6 6.23 5.29 3.46
N TRP A 7 7.16 5.73 2.60
CA TRP A 7 6.99 5.69 1.16
C TRP A 7 6.93 4.26 0.63
N TYR A 8 7.74 3.36 1.17
CA TYR A 8 7.64 1.94 0.82
C TYR A 8 6.30 1.35 1.23
N ALA A 9 5.82 1.63 2.45
CA ALA A 9 4.53 1.15 2.92
C ALA A 9 3.37 1.62 2.01
N LEU A 10 3.43 2.87 1.54
CA LEU A 10 2.47 3.43 0.60
C LEU A 10 2.60 2.80 -0.80
N LEU A 11 3.80 2.70 -1.37
CA LEU A 11 3.99 2.33 -2.78
C LEU A 11 3.93 0.81 -3.03
N LEU A 12 4.11 -0.03 -2.00
CA LEU A 12 4.10 -1.49 -2.15
C LEU A 12 2.82 -2.05 -2.81
N PRO A 13 1.60 -1.67 -2.35
CA PRO A 13 0.36 -2.13 -2.98
C PRO A 13 0.19 -1.61 -4.42
N LEU A 14 0.69 -0.41 -4.71
CA LEU A 14 0.67 0.14 -6.08
C LEU A 14 1.59 -0.66 -7.02
N ILE A 15 2.82 -0.96 -6.58
CA ILE A 15 3.78 -1.77 -7.35
C ILE A 15 3.19 -3.16 -7.58
N SER A 16 2.60 -3.77 -6.55
CA SER A 16 1.90 -5.06 -6.69
C SER A 16 0.81 -5.01 -7.76
N ALA A 17 -0.08 -4.01 -7.71
CA ALA A 17 -1.14 -3.84 -8.69
C ALA A 17 -0.58 -3.67 -10.11
N ALA A 18 0.45 -2.84 -10.28
CA ALA A 18 1.11 -2.61 -11.57
C ALA A 18 1.76 -3.90 -12.11
N VAL A 19 2.48 -4.66 -11.29
CA VAL A 19 3.10 -5.93 -11.68
C VAL A 19 2.06 -6.96 -12.12
N ILE A 20 0.91 -7.01 -11.44
CA ILE A 20 -0.17 -7.93 -11.80
C ILE A 20 -0.81 -7.54 -13.13
N VAL A 21 -1.11 -6.26 -13.34
CA VAL A 21 -1.75 -5.77 -14.57
C VAL A 21 -0.83 -5.91 -15.77
N LEU A 22 0.46 -5.57 -15.63
CA LEU A 22 1.41 -5.52 -16.75
C LEU A 22 2.01 -6.89 -17.09
N THR A 23 2.24 -7.75 -16.10
CA THR A 23 3.10 -8.92 -16.28
C THR A 23 2.39 -10.24 -15.96
N THR A 24 1.79 -10.36 -14.78
CA THR A 24 1.35 -11.68 -14.26
C THR A 24 -0.13 -11.96 -14.44
N GLN A 25 -0.87 -11.12 -15.18
CA GLN A 25 -2.32 -11.26 -15.39
C GLN A 25 -2.74 -12.67 -15.85
N ARG A 26 -1.91 -13.33 -16.67
CA ARG A 26 -2.11 -14.70 -17.17
C ARG A 26 -1.94 -15.79 -16.11
N TRP A 27 -1.19 -15.51 -15.04
CA TRP A 27 -0.78 -16.46 -14.01
C TRP A 27 -1.46 -16.15 -12.67
N LYS A 28 -2.61 -16.78 -12.44
CA LYS A 28 -3.50 -16.53 -11.29
C LYS A 28 -2.83 -16.73 -9.93
N THR A 29 -2.03 -17.80 -9.79
CA THR A 29 -1.36 -18.12 -8.53
C THR A 29 -0.29 -17.09 -8.20
N ILE A 30 0.54 -16.72 -9.18
CA ILE A 30 1.61 -15.75 -9.00
C ILE A 30 1.02 -14.36 -8.72
N SER A 31 -0.05 -13.98 -9.43
CA SER A 31 -0.76 -12.71 -9.17
C SER A 31 -1.23 -12.61 -7.72
N ALA A 32 -1.85 -13.68 -7.21
CA ALA A 32 -2.34 -13.72 -5.84
C ALA A 32 -1.19 -13.71 -4.81
N SER A 33 -0.11 -14.46 -5.05
CA SER A 33 1.06 -14.48 -4.17
C SER A 33 1.77 -13.13 -4.10
N VAL A 34 1.91 -12.42 -5.23
CA VAL A 34 2.49 -11.06 -5.28
C VAL A 34 1.65 -10.09 -4.46
N SER A 35 0.33 -10.11 -4.65
CA SER A 35 -0.61 -9.25 -3.94
C SER A 35 -0.62 -9.49 -2.43
N VAL A 36 -0.71 -10.74 -2.01
CA VAL A 36 -0.72 -11.12 -0.58
C VAL A 36 0.63 -10.82 0.06
N GLY A 37 1.73 -11.12 -0.63
CA GLY A 37 3.08 -10.80 -0.16
C GLY A 37 3.25 -9.29 0.07
N ALA A 38 2.80 -8.46 -0.88
CA ALA A 38 2.84 -7.01 -0.74
C ALA A 38 2.00 -6.50 0.44
N ALA A 39 0.80 -7.06 0.65
CA ALA A 39 -0.05 -6.69 1.78
C ALA A 39 0.58 -7.05 3.14
N ILE A 40 1.18 -8.24 3.26
CA ILE A 40 1.86 -8.67 4.49
C ILE A 40 3.10 -7.81 4.77
N ILE A 41 3.92 -7.53 3.75
CA ILE A 41 5.09 -6.65 3.89
C ILE A 41 4.64 -5.24 4.29
N GLY A 42 3.56 -4.72 3.68
CA GLY A 42 2.96 -3.43 4.04
C GLY A 42 2.52 -3.38 5.51
N PHE A 43 1.89 -4.44 6.01
CA PHE A 43 1.53 -4.55 7.42
C PHE A 43 2.76 -4.59 8.33
N ILE A 44 3.80 -5.36 7.99
CA ILE A 44 5.05 -5.38 8.77
C ILE A 44 5.67 -3.97 8.81
N CYS A 45 5.73 -3.27 7.67
CA CYS A 45 6.19 -1.88 7.61
C CYS A 45 5.35 -0.97 8.51
N SER A 46 4.02 -1.10 8.53
CA SER A 46 3.15 -0.30 9.41
C SER A 46 3.47 -0.51 10.89
N CYS A 47 3.71 -1.75 11.33
CA CYS A 47 4.05 -2.08 12.71
C CYS A 47 5.40 -1.48 13.11
N LEU A 48 6.38 -1.49 12.20
CA LEU A 48 7.66 -0.81 12.40
C LEU A 48 7.50 0.71 12.52
N ILE A 49 6.65 1.33 11.68
CA ILE A 49 6.35 2.78 11.76
C ILE A 49 5.66 3.13 13.07
N PHE A 50 4.71 2.31 13.53
CA PHE A 50 3.94 2.54 14.75
C PHE A 50 4.82 2.54 16.01
N ARG A 51 5.77 1.61 16.08
CA ARG A 51 6.72 1.50 17.21
C ARG A 51 7.74 2.63 17.24
N SER A 52 7.86 3.38 16.16
CA SER A 52 8.87 4.41 15.99
C SER A 52 8.39 5.78 16.47
N PRO A 53 9.28 6.64 16.98
CA PRO A 53 8.93 8.01 17.37
C PRO A 53 8.42 8.83 16.17
N GLU A 54 7.78 9.95 16.45
CA GLU A 54 7.34 10.90 15.42
C GLU A 54 8.57 11.39 14.64
N ALA A 55 8.58 11.16 13.34
CA ALA A 55 9.68 11.50 12.45
C ALA A 55 9.12 12.36 11.31
N SER A 56 9.79 13.47 11.03
CA SER A 56 9.47 14.27 9.84
C SER A 56 9.82 13.48 8.58
N VAL A 57 8.81 13.20 7.77
CA VAL A 57 8.98 12.57 6.46
C VAL A 57 9.34 13.66 5.44
N PRO A 58 10.30 13.42 4.53
CA PRO A 58 10.64 14.39 3.48
C PRO A 58 9.40 14.73 2.64
N GLN A 59 9.20 16.02 2.43
CA GLN A 59 8.14 16.60 1.60
C GLN A 59 8.74 17.03 0.26
N PHE A 60 7.96 16.89 -0.81
CA PHE A 60 8.31 17.32 -2.15
C PHE A 60 7.30 18.38 -2.62
N THR A 61 7.72 19.29 -3.49
CA THR A 61 6.79 20.25 -4.08
C THR A 61 5.95 19.54 -5.15
N TRP A 62 4.62 19.51 -4.99
CA TRP A 62 3.72 18.93 -5.98
C TRP A 62 3.26 19.95 -7.01
N ILE A 63 2.83 21.12 -6.54
CA ILE A 63 2.40 22.23 -7.40
C ILE A 63 3.08 23.51 -6.91
N ASP A 64 3.78 24.20 -7.82
CA ASP A 64 4.40 25.50 -7.57
C ASP A 64 3.90 26.54 -8.60
N LEU A 65 3.05 27.45 -8.15
CA LEU A 65 2.48 28.54 -8.95
C LEU A 65 2.63 29.87 -8.18
N ARG A 66 3.73 30.04 -7.44
CA ARG A 66 3.95 31.23 -6.60
C ARG A 66 3.94 32.52 -7.45
N PRO A 67 3.30 33.61 -6.97
CA PRO A 67 2.76 33.80 -5.61
C PRO A 67 1.32 33.28 -5.40
N LEU A 68 0.65 32.73 -6.41
CA LEU A 68 -0.78 32.40 -6.36
C LEU A 68 -1.08 31.15 -5.52
N PHE A 69 -0.25 30.11 -5.63
CA PHE A 69 -0.56 28.79 -5.04
C PHE A 69 0.71 27.93 -4.86
N TYR A 70 0.79 27.21 -3.74
CA TYR A 70 1.90 26.28 -3.45
C TYR A 70 1.35 25.07 -2.68
N VAL A 71 1.59 23.85 -3.18
CA VAL A 71 1.13 22.61 -2.55
C VAL A 71 2.31 21.66 -2.33
N PRO A 72 2.73 21.44 -1.08
CA PRO A 72 3.68 20.39 -0.74
C PRO A 72 2.97 19.03 -0.68
N LEU A 73 3.63 18.00 -1.18
CA LEU A 73 3.21 16.60 -1.09
C LEU A 73 4.18 15.85 -0.18
N GLY A 74 3.63 15.24 0.84
CA GLY A 74 4.38 14.49 1.84
C GLY A 74 3.44 13.75 2.76
N LEU A 75 4.01 12.97 3.68
CA LEU A 75 3.26 12.13 4.60
C LEU A 75 3.35 12.69 6.01
N THR A 76 2.19 12.84 6.66
CA THR A 76 2.10 13.21 8.07
C THR A 76 1.94 11.95 8.92
N LEU A 77 2.88 11.73 9.84
CA LEU A 77 2.91 10.56 10.73
C LEU A 77 2.74 10.96 12.19
N ASP A 78 1.55 11.41 12.53
CA ASP A 78 1.12 11.64 13.90
C ASP A 78 0.57 10.34 14.53
N ARG A 79 0.16 10.42 15.80
CA ARG A 79 -0.37 9.25 16.53
C ARG A 79 -1.62 8.66 15.89
N LEU A 80 -2.52 9.50 15.37
CA LEU A 80 -3.75 9.04 14.75
C LEU A 80 -3.47 8.34 13.42
N SER A 81 -2.71 8.96 12.52
CA SER A 81 -2.37 8.35 11.23
C SER A 81 -1.57 7.06 11.36
N LYS A 82 -0.65 6.96 12.34
CA LYS A 82 0.06 5.70 12.63
C LYS A 82 -0.89 4.58 13.07
N THR A 83 -1.90 4.91 13.88
CA THR A 83 -2.91 3.94 14.34
C THR A 83 -3.77 3.47 13.17
N MET A 84 -4.23 4.40 12.32
CA MET A 84 -5.00 4.07 11.12
C MET A 84 -4.18 3.26 10.12
N LEU A 85 -2.90 3.55 9.96
CA LEU A 85 -1.99 2.82 9.09
C LEU A 85 -1.92 1.33 9.46
N VAL A 86 -1.75 1.02 10.75
CA VAL A 86 -1.72 -0.38 11.23
C VAL A 86 -3.09 -1.05 11.06
N LEU A 87 -4.18 -0.34 11.34
CA LEU A 87 -5.53 -0.87 11.21
C LEU A 87 -5.86 -1.21 9.75
N VAL A 88 -5.65 -0.27 8.84
CA VAL A 88 -5.95 -0.43 7.41
C VAL A 88 -5.07 -1.52 6.79
N THR A 89 -3.77 -1.52 7.07
CA THR A 89 -2.87 -2.55 6.53
C THR A 89 -3.11 -3.92 7.17
N GLY A 90 -3.46 -3.99 8.45
CA GLY A 90 -3.77 -5.24 9.15
C GLY A 90 -5.05 -5.89 8.62
N VAL A 91 -6.16 -5.15 8.61
CA VAL A 91 -7.42 -5.62 8.02
C VAL A 91 -7.24 -5.92 6.53
N GLY A 92 -6.51 -5.06 5.81
CA GLY A 92 -6.17 -5.27 4.40
C GLY A 92 -5.42 -6.57 4.15
N ALA A 93 -4.41 -6.90 4.96
CA ALA A 93 -3.67 -8.15 4.86
C ALA A 93 -4.56 -9.38 5.13
N LEU A 94 -5.44 -9.31 6.13
CA LEU A 94 -6.42 -10.38 6.41
C LEU A 94 -7.38 -10.58 5.23
N ILE A 95 -7.88 -9.51 4.62
CA ILE A 95 -8.73 -9.58 3.43
C ILE A 95 -7.99 -10.23 2.27
N HIS A 96 -6.71 -9.88 2.04
CA HIS A 96 -5.89 -10.50 1.00
C HIS A 96 -5.70 -12.01 1.23
N ILE A 97 -5.40 -12.42 2.46
CA ILE A 97 -5.24 -13.84 2.82
C ILE A 97 -6.55 -14.60 2.65
N TYR A 98 -7.66 -14.06 3.16
CA TYR A 98 -8.99 -14.65 3.01
C TYR A 98 -9.36 -14.85 1.54
N SER A 99 -9.04 -13.87 0.71
CA SER A 99 -9.33 -13.88 -0.73
C SER A 99 -8.63 -15.00 -1.49
N LEU A 100 -7.53 -15.58 -0.96
CA LEU A 100 -6.87 -16.73 -1.59
C LEU A 100 -7.79 -17.95 -1.65
N GLY A 101 -8.53 -18.19 -0.57
CA GLY A 101 -9.52 -19.26 -0.46
C GLY A 101 -10.80 -18.92 -1.19
N TYR A 102 -11.31 -17.71 -0.98
CA TYR A 102 -12.57 -17.25 -1.57
C TYR A 102 -12.53 -17.26 -3.11
N MET A 103 -11.44 -16.78 -3.72
CA MET A 103 -11.27 -16.72 -5.18
C MET A 103 -10.58 -17.96 -5.77
N ARG A 104 -10.57 -19.11 -5.09
CA ARG A 104 -9.81 -20.29 -5.53
C ARG A 104 -10.21 -20.79 -6.92
N HIS A 105 -11.50 -20.79 -7.22
CA HIS A 105 -12.05 -21.32 -8.47
C HIS A 105 -12.50 -20.22 -9.45
N ASP A 106 -12.26 -18.95 -9.13
CA ASP A 106 -12.73 -17.83 -9.93
C ASP A 106 -11.81 -17.56 -11.15
N PRO A 107 -12.36 -17.38 -12.37
CA PRO A 107 -11.57 -17.06 -13.54
C PRO A 107 -10.88 -15.68 -13.48
N GLY A 108 -11.49 -14.71 -12.80
CA GLY A 108 -11.06 -13.32 -12.64
C GLY A 108 -10.07 -13.06 -11.50
N LYS A 109 -9.53 -14.11 -10.85
CA LYS A 109 -8.62 -14.00 -9.69
C LYS A 109 -7.52 -12.93 -9.84
N SER A 110 -6.78 -12.92 -10.95
CA SER A 110 -5.69 -11.96 -11.15
C SER A 110 -6.17 -10.50 -11.16
N ARG A 111 -7.30 -10.22 -11.81
CA ARG A 111 -7.91 -8.87 -11.86
C ARG A 111 -8.38 -8.44 -10.49
N TYR A 112 -9.00 -9.35 -9.74
CA TYR A 112 -9.43 -9.09 -8.37
C TYR A 112 -8.27 -8.66 -7.48
N PHE A 113 -7.16 -9.42 -7.46
CA PHE A 113 -6.00 -9.10 -6.63
C PHE A 113 -5.29 -7.81 -7.06
N ALA A 114 -5.25 -7.50 -8.36
CA ALA A 114 -4.76 -6.20 -8.84
C ALA A 114 -5.61 -5.04 -8.30
N SER A 115 -6.94 -5.13 -8.44
CA SER A 115 -7.87 -4.11 -7.94
C SER A 115 -7.82 -3.99 -6.42
N LEU A 116 -7.66 -5.11 -5.72
CA LEU A 116 -7.56 -5.13 -4.26
C LEU A 116 -6.29 -4.44 -3.76
N SER A 117 -5.15 -4.67 -4.42
CA SER A 117 -3.90 -3.96 -4.10
C SER A 117 -3.97 -2.48 -4.48
N LEU A 118 -4.60 -2.11 -5.60
CA LEU A 118 -4.83 -0.72 -5.98
C LEU A 118 -5.71 0.00 -4.95
N PHE A 119 -6.78 -0.66 -4.49
CA PHE A 119 -7.66 -0.15 -3.46
C PHE A 119 -6.91 0.07 -2.14
N MET A 120 -6.04 -0.88 -1.75
CA MET A 120 -5.20 -0.74 -0.57
C MET A 120 -4.23 0.45 -0.69
N PHE A 121 -3.64 0.69 -1.87
CA PHE A 121 -2.84 1.90 -2.11
C PHE A 121 -3.67 3.18 -1.92
N SER A 122 -4.85 3.25 -2.54
CA SER A 122 -5.71 4.44 -2.46
C SER A 122 -6.27 4.70 -1.06
N MET A 123 -6.34 3.70 -0.20
CA MET A 123 -6.72 3.89 1.21
C MET A 123 -5.57 4.45 2.06
N LEU A 124 -4.32 4.25 1.63
CA LEU A 124 -3.13 4.64 2.40
C LEU A 124 -2.57 6.01 2.01
N GLY A 125 -2.81 6.46 0.78
CA GLY A 125 -2.39 7.77 0.26
C GLY A 125 -3.49 8.81 0.42
#